data_AF-A0AAU9UAI1-F1
#
_entry.id   AF-A0AAU9UAI1-F1
#
_cell.length_a   1.000
_cell.length_b   1.000
_cell.length_c   1.000
_cell.angle_alpha   90.00
_cell.angle_beta   90.00
_cell.angle_gamma   90.00
#
_symmetry.space_group_name_H-M   'P 1'
#
loop_
_entity.id
_entity.type
_entity.pdbx_description
1 polymer ?
#
loop_
_entity_poly.entity_id
_entity_poly.type
_entity_poly.pdbx_seq_one_letter_code
_entity_poly.pdbx_strand_id
1 'polypeptide(L)'
;MLNAYIYSAREYGDMVMCLGQPEGNALRALRIYTEKFPNRRHPSNSGMITAAFQRVLENRPIAPVAAGGGRETEVQTEVNILDVVRRNPRLVTRSIAKLLRRRGGSMPSHNFVLKCSDGTECARTKSTECKHLYLVI
;
A
#
# COMPACT_ATOMS: atom_id res chain seq x y z
N MET A 1 0.68 18.49 2.73
CA MET A 1 1.87 18.33 1.88
C MET A 1 3.04 18.07 2.82
N LEU A 2 3.73 16.95 2.93
CA LEU A 2 3.93 15.72 2.14
C LEU A 2 3.98 14.53 3.13
N ASN A 3 3.15 13.50 2.96
CA ASN A 3 3.41 12.20 3.60
C ASN A 3 4.42 11.42 2.74
N ALA A 4 5.65 11.94 2.68
CA ALA A 4 6.79 11.30 2.05
C ALA A 4 7.57 10.55 3.14
N TYR A 5 7.86 9.28 2.90
CA TYR A 5 8.68 8.48 3.79
C TYR A 5 9.99 9.18 4.14
N ILE A 6 10.36 9.12 5.41
CA ILE A 6 11.54 9.82 5.93
C ILE A 6 12.82 9.28 5.24
N TYR A 7 12.80 8.01 4.82
CA TYR A 7 13.90 7.30 4.16
C TYR A 7 13.42 6.46 2.97
N SER A 8 14.31 6.21 2.02
CA SER A 8 14.12 5.32 0.88
C SER A 8 14.18 3.83 1.28
N ALA A 9 13.67 2.94 0.42
CA ALA A 9 13.77 1.49 0.64
C ALA A 9 15.22 1.01 0.78
N ARG A 10 16.16 1.61 0.04
CA ARG A 10 17.59 1.31 0.15
C ARG A 10 18.11 1.68 1.53
N GLU A 11 17.79 2.87 2.03
CA GLU A 11 18.21 3.32 3.36
C GLU A 11 17.62 2.44 4.46
N TYR A 12 16.35 2.05 4.36
CA TYR A 12 15.75 1.08 5.28
C TYR A 12 16.43 -0.30 5.21
N GLY A 13 16.81 -0.76 4.02
CA GLY A 13 17.59 -1.99 3.85
C GLY A 13 18.95 -1.91 4.54
N ASP A 14 19.69 -0.82 4.33
CA ASP A 14 20.98 -0.58 4.98
C ASP A 14 20.84 -0.51 6.51
N MET A 15 19.75 0.07 7.03
CA MET A 15 19.43 0.06 8.47
C MET A 15 19.22 -1.36 9.01
N VAL A 16 18.44 -2.19 8.32
CA VAL A 16 18.20 -3.59 8.71
C VAL A 16 19.51 -4.40 8.68
N MET A 17 20.37 -4.17 7.70
CA MET A 17 21.70 -4.82 7.66
C MET A 17 22.57 -4.42 8.86
N CYS A 18 22.49 -3.17 9.32
CA CYS A 18 23.20 -2.73 10.53
C CYS A 18 22.61 -3.32 11.82
N LEU A 19 21.33 -3.73 11.83
CA LEU A 19 20.69 -4.40 12.97
C LEU A 19 21.21 -5.81 13.22
N GLY A 20 21.63 -6.51 12.16
CA GLY A 20 22.17 -7.87 12.27
C GLY A 20 23.54 -7.95 12.96
N GLN A 21 24.36 -6.89 12.88
CA GLN A 21 25.72 -6.88 13.44
C GLN A 21 25.76 -6.95 14.98
N PRO A 22 24.95 -6.17 15.72
CA PRO A 22 24.91 -6.24 17.18
C PRO A 22 23.83 -7.21 17.69
N GLU A 23 23.57 -8.30 16.98
CA GLU A 23 22.59 -9.35 17.36
C GLU A 23 21.20 -8.79 17.71
N GLY A 24 20.71 -7.81 16.95
CA GLY A 24 19.39 -7.22 17.15
C GLY A 24 19.34 -6.03 18.13
N ASN A 25 20.47 -5.57 18.68
CA ASN A 25 20.48 -4.36 19.51
C ASN A 25 20.33 -3.10 18.65
N ALA A 26 19.13 -2.53 18.67
CA ALA A 26 18.76 -1.37 17.86
C ALA A 26 19.56 -0.09 18.15
N LEU A 27 19.95 0.15 19.40
CA LEU A 27 20.74 1.33 19.77
C LEU A 27 22.16 1.23 19.20
N ARG A 28 22.79 0.07 19.31
CA ARG A 28 24.10 -0.19 18.70
C ARG A 28 24.02 -0.16 17.18
N ALA A 29 22.94 -0.68 16.61
CA ALA A 29 22.70 -0.66 15.16
C ALA A 29 22.60 0.78 14.62
N LEU A 30 21.92 1.67 15.35
CA LEU A 30 21.84 3.09 14.99
C LEU A 30 23.22 3.74 14.97
N ARG A 31 24.05 3.49 15.99
CA ARG A 31 25.42 3.99 16.03
C ARG A 31 26.25 3.49 14.85
N ILE A 32 26.20 2.18 14.58
CA ILE A 32 26.88 1.57 13.42
C ILE A 32 26.40 2.23 12.12
N TYR A 33 25.10 2.46 11.97
CA TYR A 33 24.54 3.11 10.78
C TYR A 33 25.05 4.54 10.62
N THR A 34 25.10 5.32 11.71
CA THR A 34 25.61 6.70 11.68
C THR A 34 27.10 6.75 11.34
N GLU A 35 27.90 5.81 11.87
CA GLU A 35 29.33 5.72 11.60
C GLU A 35 29.61 5.27 10.15
N LYS A 36 28.82 4.33 9.63
CA LYS A 36 29.00 3.76 8.28
C LYS A 36 28.53 4.70 7.16
N PHE A 37 27.54 5.55 7.44
CA PHE A 37 26.93 6.43 6.44
C PHE A 37 26.86 7.90 6.92
N PRO A 38 28.00 8.56 7.16
CA PRO A 38 28.03 9.88 7.80
C PRO A 38 27.39 11.01 6.96
N ASN A 39 27.34 10.84 5.64
CA ASN A 39 26.80 11.85 4.71
C ASN A 39 25.31 11.66 4.41
N ARG A 40 24.60 10.80 5.16
CA ARG A 40 23.18 10.50 4.95
C ARG A 40 22.31 11.07 6.07
N ARG A 41 21.00 11.11 5.81
CA ARG A 41 20.02 11.41 6.85
C ARG A 41 20.02 10.27 7.88
N HIS A 42 20.05 10.62 9.16
CA HIS A 42 20.06 9.64 10.25
C HIS A 42 18.69 9.50 10.92
N PRO A 43 18.27 8.26 11.24
CA PRO A 43 17.07 8.02 12.04
C PRO A 43 17.09 8.82 13.34
N SER A 44 15.98 9.48 13.66
CA SER A 44 15.86 10.22 14.93
C SER A 44 15.79 9.29 16.14
N ASN A 45 15.43 8.01 15.95
CA ASN A 45 15.47 6.99 16.99
C ASN A 45 15.79 5.60 16.39
N SER A 46 16.28 4.71 17.26
CA SER A 46 16.59 3.32 16.90
C SER A 46 15.35 2.47 16.59
N GLY A 47 14.17 2.90 17.06
CA GLY A 47 12.89 2.24 16.79
C GLY A 47 12.52 2.22 15.30
N MET A 48 13.04 3.16 14.49
CA MET A 48 12.84 3.12 13.04
C MET A 48 13.50 1.90 12.38
N ILE A 49 14.63 1.44 12.93
CA ILE A 49 15.38 0.28 12.43
C ILE A 49 14.63 -1.01 12.76
N THR A 50 14.13 -1.14 14.00
CA THR A 50 13.34 -2.30 14.41
C THR A 50 11.99 -2.34 13.71
N ALA A 51 11.34 -1.19 13.50
CA ALA A 51 10.10 -1.12 12.72
C ALA A 51 10.29 -1.58 11.28
N ALA A 52 11.41 -1.24 10.63
CA ALA A 52 11.73 -1.72 9.29
C ALA A 52 11.91 -3.24 9.27
N PHE A 53 12.62 -3.80 10.25
CA PHE A 53 12.79 -5.25 10.39
C PHE A 53 11.46 -5.97 10.66
N GLN A 54 10.63 -5.43 11.57
CA GLN A 54 9.32 -6.00 11.89
C GLN A 54 8.40 -6.07 10.66
N ARG A 55 8.46 -5.07 9.78
CA ARG A 55 7.69 -5.10 8.52
C ARG A 55 8.11 -6.25 7.62
N VAL A 56 9.41 -6.57 7.54
CA VAL A 56 9.91 -7.73 6.80
C VAL A 56 9.33 -9.02 7.38
N LEU A 57 9.35 -9.18 8.72
CA LEU A 57 8.78 -10.36 9.39
C LEU A 57 7.28 -10.53 9.11
N GLU A 58 6.55 -9.43 8.99
CA GLU A 58 5.11 -9.42 8.74
C GLU A 58 4.75 -9.45 7.25
N ASN A 59 5.72 -9.69 6.35
CA ASN A 59 5.53 -9.64 4.90
C ASN A 59 4.93 -8.31 4.40
N ARG A 60 5.24 -7.21 5.09
CA ARG A 60 4.88 -5.84 4.70
C ARG A 60 6.01 -5.18 3.90
N PRO A 61 5.71 -4.24 3.00
CA PRO A 61 6.75 -3.48 2.29
C PRO A 61 7.72 -2.81 3.26
N ILE A 62 9.04 -2.95 3.04
CA ILE A 62 10.10 -2.46 3.94
C ILE A 62 10.05 -0.94 4.11
N ALA A 63 10.05 -0.20 2.99
CA ALA A 63 9.60 1.17 2.97
C ALA A 63 8.07 1.16 3.00
N PRO A 64 7.42 1.90 3.91
CA PRO A 64 5.97 1.95 3.86
C PRO A 64 5.51 2.55 2.52
N VAL A 65 4.39 2.05 2.02
CA VAL A 65 3.79 2.54 0.77
C VAL A 65 2.87 3.66 1.16
N ALA A 66 2.99 4.82 0.48
CA ALA A 66 2.18 5.99 0.76
C ALA A 66 0.76 5.49 0.85
N ALA A 67 0.13 5.65 2.02
CA ALA A 67 -1.31 5.50 2.08
C ALA A 67 -1.82 6.57 1.14
N GLY A 68 -2.00 6.21 -0.13
CA GLY A 68 -2.74 7.03 -1.08
C GLY A 68 -4.01 7.37 -0.34
N GLY A 69 -4.37 8.65 -0.30
CA GLY A 69 -5.56 9.14 0.41
C GLY A 69 -6.88 8.61 -0.15
N GLY A 70 -6.88 7.44 -0.79
CA GLY A 70 -8.06 6.64 -1.04
C GLY A 70 -8.66 6.25 0.29
N ARG A 71 -9.90 6.71 0.49
CA ARG A 71 -10.77 6.26 1.57
C ARG A 71 -10.82 4.73 1.49
N GLU A 72 -10.69 4.04 2.63
CA GLU A 72 -10.99 2.60 2.68
C GLU A 72 -12.43 2.41 2.21
N THR A 73 -12.60 1.94 0.98
CA THR A 73 -13.92 1.63 0.45
C THR A 73 -14.37 0.29 0.97
N GLU A 74 -15.65 0.23 1.33
CA GLU A 74 -16.30 -1.02 1.68
C GLU A 74 -16.25 -1.96 0.47
N VAL A 75 -15.65 -3.13 0.64
CA VAL A 75 -15.47 -4.17 -0.40
C VAL A 75 -16.79 -4.47 -1.12
N GLN A 76 -17.91 -4.41 -0.42
CA GLN A 76 -19.24 -4.65 -0.99
C GLN A 76 -19.60 -3.62 -2.07
N THR A 77 -19.09 -2.39 -1.99
CA THR A 77 -19.29 -1.34 -2.99
C THR A 77 -18.62 -1.71 -4.31
N GLU A 78 -17.38 -2.20 -4.25
CA GLU A 78 -16.59 -2.62 -5.42
C GLU A 78 -17.25 -3.81 -6.11
N VAL A 79 -17.67 -4.81 -5.33
CA VAL A 79 -18.41 -5.98 -5.83
C VAL A 79 -19.69 -5.54 -6.53
N ASN A 80 -20.47 -4.66 -5.91
CA ASN A 80 -21.71 -4.16 -6.51
C ASN A 80 -21.48 -3.37 -7.81
N ILE A 81 -20.38 -2.62 -7.91
CA ILE A 81 -19.99 -1.93 -9.15
C ILE A 81 -19.66 -2.94 -10.24
N LEU A 82 -18.78 -3.90 -9.95
CA LEU A 82 -18.37 -4.93 -10.91
C LEU A 82 -19.56 -5.75 -11.39
N ASP A 83 -20.51 -6.07 -10.51
CA ASP A 83 -21.74 -6.76 -10.86
C ASP A 83 -22.62 -5.97 -11.83
N VAL A 84 -22.75 -4.65 -11.65
CA VAL A 84 -23.52 -3.81 -12.56
C VAL A 84 -22.83 -3.69 -13.92
N VAL A 85 -21.50 -3.51 -13.93
CA VAL A 85 -20.70 -3.44 -15.17
C VAL A 85 -20.79 -4.76 -15.94
N ARG A 86 -20.66 -5.90 -15.26
CA ARG A 86 -20.78 -7.24 -15.89
C ARG A 86 -22.16 -7.47 -16.50
N ARG A 87 -23.23 -7.05 -15.81
CA ARG A 87 -24.61 -7.22 -16.31
C ARG A 87 -24.94 -6.29 -17.47
N ASN A 88 -24.35 -5.10 -17.52
CA ASN A 88 -24.55 -4.18 -18.64
C ASN A 88 -23.32 -3.26 -18.85
N PRO A 89 -22.37 -3.67 -19.71
CA PRO A 89 -21.11 -2.95 -19.90
C PRO A 89 -21.29 -1.62 -20.68
N ARG A 90 -22.45 -1.40 -21.31
CA ARG A 90 -22.73 -0.15 -22.03
C ARG A 90 -23.18 0.98 -21.11
N LEU A 91 -23.39 0.70 -19.82
CA LEU A 91 -23.79 1.72 -18.87
C LEU A 91 -22.67 2.72 -18.66
N VAL A 92 -22.99 3.99 -18.90
CA VAL A 92 -22.09 5.06 -18.51
C VAL A 92 -21.95 5.07 -16.99
N THR A 93 -20.74 5.37 -16.59
CA THR A 93 -20.23 5.15 -15.25
C THR A 93 -20.93 6.09 -14.22
N ARG A 94 -21.49 7.24 -14.67
CA ARG A 94 -22.40 8.09 -13.86
C ARG A 94 -23.74 7.43 -13.59
N SER A 95 -24.28 6.69 -14.56
CA SER A 95 -25.55 5.97 -14.44
C SER A 95 -25.41 4.81 -13.45
N ILE A 96 -24.27 4.13 -13.45
CA ILE A 96 -23.94 3.08 -12.47
C ILE A 96 -23.91 3.67 -11.05
N ALA A 97 -23.22 4.80 -10.84
CA ALA A 97 -23.24 5.49 -9.55
C ALA A 97 -24.67 5.83 -9.11
N LYS A 98 -25.51 6.40 -10.01
CA LYS A 98 -26.91 6.73 -9.71
C LYS A 98 -27.76 5.49 -9.39
N LEU A 99 -27.51 4.36 -10.05
CA LEU A 99 -28.21 3.10 -9.83
C LEU A 99 -27.90 2.53 -8.44
N LEU A 100 -26.63 2.53 -8.04
CA LEU A 100 -26.20 2.03 -6.73
C LEU A 100 -26.75 2.88 -5.58
N ARG A 101 -26.84 4.19 -5.76
CA ARG A 101 -27.50 5.10 -4.81
C ARG A 101 -28.96 4.75 -4.56
N ARG A 102 -29.70 4.42 -5.62
CA ARG A 102 -31.13 4.06 -5.53
C ARG A 102 -31.36 2.73 -4.83
N ARG A 103 -30.36 1.84 -4.83
CA ARG A 103 -30.42 0.53 -4.17
C ARG A 103 -30.11 0.58 -2.67
N GLY A 104 -29.93 1.77 -2.09
CA GLY A 104 -29.66 1.94 -0.66
C GLY A 104 -28.24 1.54 -0.23
N GLY A 105 -27.32 1.37 -1.18
CA GLY A 105 -25.92 1.10 -0.90
C GLY A 105 -25.09 2.35 -0.58
N SER A 106 -23.82 2.13 -0.27
CA SER A 106 -22.77 3.16 -0.24
C SER A 106 -22.80 4.05 -1.50
N MET A 107 -22.34 5.29 -1.37
CA MET A 107 -22.38 6.30 -2.44
C MET A 107 -21.04 6.37 -3.19
N PRO A 108 -20.79 5.53 -4.21
CA PRO A 108 -19.58 5.65 -5.00
C PRO A 108 -19.61 6.94 -5.82
N SER A 109 -18.46 7.60 -5.88
CA SER A 109 -18.26 8.67 -6.86
C SER A 109 -18.18 8.06 -8.26
N HIS A 110 -18.54 8.83 -9.28
CA HIS A 110 -18.40 8.39 -10.67
C HIS A 110 -16.94 8.01 -11.01
N ASN A 111 -15.97 8.77 -10.50
CA ASN A 111 -14.55 8.46 -10.65
C ASN A 111 -14.15 7.13 -9.99
N PHE A 112 -14.76 6.78 -8.84
CA PHE A 112 -14.53 5.49 -8.20
C PHE A 112 -15.06 4.35 -9.06
N VAL A 113 -16.28 4.48 -9.60
CA VAL A 113 -16.84 3.49 -10.54
C VAL A 113 -15.93 3.33 -11.77
N LEU A 114 -15.40 4.44 -12.31
CA LEU A 114 -14.47 4.40 -13.46
C LEU A 114 -13.24 3.56 -13.11
N LYS A 115 -12.59 3.86 -11.99
CA LYS A 115 -11.40 3.13 -11.56
C LYS A 115 -11.66 1.64 -11.27
N CYS A 116 -12.81 1.29 -10.70
CA CYS A 116 -13.22 -0.10 -10.54
C CYS A 116 -13.48 -0.80 -11.89
N SER A 117 -14.01 -0.08 -12.87
CA SER A 117 -14.28 -0.60 -14.22
C SER A 117 -12.98 -0.80 -15.02
N ASP A 118 -12.03 0.12 -14.86
CA ASP A 118 -10.74 0.12 -15.54
C ASP A 118 -9.68 -0.73 -14.82
N GLY A 119 -10.02 -1.30 -13.65
CA GLY A 119 -9.12 -2.15 -12.86
C GLY A 119 -7.98 -1.42 -12.14
N THR A 120 -7.96 -0.08 -12.17
CA THR A 120 -6.84 0.74 -11.69
C THR A 120 -6.81 0.91 -10.17
N GLU A 121 -7.91 0.63 -9.47
CA GLU A 121 -8.03 0.83 -8.02
C GLU A 121 -8.81 -0.30 -7.32
N CYS A 122 -8.80 -1.52 -7.90
CA CYS A 122 -9.33 -2.73 -7.25
C CYS A 122 -8.39 -3.14 -6.09
N ALA A 123 -8.35 -2.30 -5.07
CA ALA A 123 -7.42 -2.37 -3.97
C ALA A 123 -7.99 -3.21 -2.81
N ARG A 124 -8.48 -4.42 -3.09
CA ARG A 124 -8.59 -5.46 -2.05
C ARG A 124 -8.85 -6.90 -2.51
N THR A 125 -9.05 -7.19 -3.79
CA THR A 125 -8.96 -8.58 -4.27
C THR A 125 -7.51 -8.97 -4.55
N LYS A 126 -6.66 -8.94 -3.51
CA LYS A 126 -5.55 -9.89 -3.39
C LYS A 126 -6.11 -11.25 -2.91
N SER A 127 -7.26 -11.67 -3.45
CA SER A 127 -7.61 -13.07 -3.50
C SER A 127 -6.55 -13.73 -4.39
N THR A 128 -5.99 -14.80 -3.88
CA THR A 128 -4.89 -15.60 -4.43
C THR A 128 -5.10 -16.07 -5.87
N GLU A 129 -6.29 -15.92 -6.45
CA GLU A 129 -6.63 -16.38 -7.81
C GLU A 129 -6.13 -15.46 -8.94
N CYS A 130 -5.82 -14.19 -8.70
CA CYS A 130 -5.30 -13.31 -9.76
C CYS A 130 -3.77 -13.32 -9.91
N LYS A 131 -3.04 -14.10 -9.08
CA LYS A 131 -1.56 -14.14 -9.12
C LYS A 131 -0.98 -15.01 -10.23
N HIS A 132 -1.78 -15.76 -10.99
CA HIS A 132 -1.27 -16.71 -11.99
C HIS A 132 -1.09 -16.15 -13.40
N LEU A 133 -1.34 -14.86 -13.65
CA LEU A 133 -1.33 -14.34 -15.02
C LEU A 133 -0.33 -13.24 -15.33
N TYR A 134 0.52 -12.80 -14.39
CA TYR A 134 1.55 -11.81 -14.73
C TYR A 134 2.90 -12.10 -14.05
N LEU A 135 3.81 -12.57 -14.92
CA LEU A 135 5.28 -12.49 -14.86
C LEU A 135 6.03 -13.40 -13.86
N VAL A 136 6.34 -14.60 -14.36
CA VAL A 136 7.72 -15.12 -14.34
C VAL A 136 8.51 -14.36 -15.41
N ILE A 137 9.42 -13.50 -14.99
CA ILE A 137 10.73 -13.27 -15.63
C ILE A 137 11.73 -13.15 -14.49
#